data_AF-A0A1Q8BFY3-F1
#
_entry.id   AF-A0A1Q8BFY3-F1
#
_cell.length_a   1.000
_cell.length_b   1.000
_cell.length_c   1.000
_cell.angle_alpha   90.00
_cell.angle_beta   90.00
_cell.angle_gamma   90.00
#
_symmetry.space_group_name_H-M   'P 1'
#
loop_
_entity.id
_entity.type
_entity.pdbx_description
1 polymer ?
#
loop_
_entity_poly.entity_id
_entity_poly.type
_entity_poly.pdbx_seq_one_letter_code
_entity_poly.pdbx_strand_id
1 'polypeptide(L)'
;MIPTIGIGLVLTLSGLVVFYKTVTRGGTKYYLTNFRLVETNKGKIVKQIPRSIFKGRTISQFLQISEVPMFKSNVEMYTVKVLDPKSGNVLMNLGTNQGPSVKALESIQESFYCQYCGRKNDPSSAVCSNCGANL
;
A
#
# COMPACT_ATOMS: atom_id res chain seq x y z
N MET A 1 -21.99 -21.74 3.87
CA MET A 1 -22.05 -20.55 3.00
C MET A 1 -20.66 -20.27 2.47
N ILE A 2 -20.42 -20.63 1.22
CA ILE A 2 -19.17 -20.36 0.51
C ILE A 2 -19.15 -18.85 0.27
N PRO A 3 -18.19 -18.07 0.80
CA PRO A 3 -18.12 -16.66 0.53
C PRO A 3 -17.80 -16.50 -0.96
N THR A 4 -18.80 -16.04 -1.72
CA THR A 4 -18.64 -15.57 -3.09
C THR A 4 -17.50 -14.58 -3.13
N ILE A 5 -16.38 -15.04 -3.66
CA ILE A 5 -15.22 -14.21 -3.87
C ILE A 5 -15.58 -13.30 -5.04
N GLY A 6 -15.88 -12.04 -4.75
CA GLY A 6 -15.91 -10.96 -5.73
C GLY A 6 -14.50 -10.68 -6.24
N ILE A 7 -13.95 -11.62 -7.01
CA ILE A 7 -12.64 -11.60 -7.68
C ILE A 7 -12.69 -10.74 -8.98
N GLY A 8 -13.86 -10.33 -9.46
CA GLY A 8 -14.08 -10.15 -10.89
C GLY A 8 -13.62 -8.86 -11.60
N LEU A 9 -13.57 -7.67 -10.97
CA LEU A 9 -13.59 -6.43 -11.80
C LEU A 9 -12.57 -5.32 -11.50
N VAL A 10 -11.74 -5.40 -10.45
CA VAL A 10 -10.78 -4.30 -10.17
C VAL A 10 -9.30 -4.72 -10.28
N LEU A 11 -9.05 -6.00 -10.58
CA LEU A 11 -7.70 -6.55 -10.77
C LEU A 11 -7.24 -6.55 -12.24
N THR A 12 -8.06 -6.12 -13.20
CA THR A 12 -7.86 -6.41 -14.62
C THR A 12 -7.07 -5.38 -15.46
N LEU A 13 -6.58 -4.26 -14.91
CA LEU A 13 -5.91 -3.26 -15.78
C LEU A 13 -4.42 -2.97 -15.57
N SER A 14 -3.78 -3.43 -14.50
CA SER A 14 -2.31 -3.61 -14.50
C SER A 14 -1.82 -4.12 -13.16
N GLY A 15 -1.38 -5.38 -13.19
CA GLY A 15 -0.20 -5.89 -12.53
C GLY A 15 -0.27 -6.36 -11.07
N LEU A 16 0.81 -7.06 -10.76
CA LEU A 16 1.04 -8.01 -9.69
C LEU A 16 0.62 -7.48 -8.30
N VAL A 17 -0.10 -8.31 -7.55
CA VAL A 17 -0.36 -8.11 -6.11
C VAL A 17 0.87 -8.63 -5.36
N VAL A 18 1.72 -7.73 -4.85
CA VAL A 18 2.97 -8.11 -4.17
C VAL A 18 2.79 -8.30 -2.66
N PHE A 19 1.76 -7.71 -2.03
CA PHE A 19 1.59 -7.83 -0.58
C PHE A 19 0.13 -7.87 -0.14
N TYR A 20 -0.21 -8.85 0.70
CA TYR A 20 -1.50 -8.99 1.36
C TYR A 20 -1.32 -8.77 2.87
N LYS A 21 -2.11 -7.87 3.47
CA LYS A 21 -2.27 -7.89 4.93
C LYS A 21 -3.68 -7.45 5.34
N THR A 22 -4.37 -8.35 6.04
CA THR A 22 -5.66 -8.07 6.68
C THR A 22 -5.42 -7.43 8.05
N VAL A 23 -5.98 -6.24 8.29
CA VAL A 23 -6.14 -5.69 9.63
C VAL A 23 -7.63 -5.81 9.96
N THR A 24 -8.00 -6.85 10.70
CA THR A 24 -9.38 -7.13 11.10
C THR A 24 -9.84 -6.13 12.18
N ARG A 25 -10.18 -4.91 11.76
CA ARG A 25 -11.09 -4.03 12.49
C ARG A 25 -12.21 -3.61 11.54
N GLY A 26 -13.40 -4.20 11.69
CA GLY A 26 -14.64 -3.71 11.06
C GLY A 26 -14.85 -3.99 9.56
N GLY A 27 -14.00 -4.79 8.91
CA GLY A 27 -14.12 -5.11 7.49
C GLY A 27 -13.31 -4.20 6.56
N THR A 28 -12.49 -3.30 7.11
CA THR A 28 -11.49 -2.54 6.34
C THR A 28 -10.27 -3.41 6.04
N LYS A 29 -9.77 -3.37 4.80
CA LYS A 29 -8.54 -4.06 4.37
C LYS A 29 -7.67 -3.12 3.56
N TYR A 30 -6.36 -3.23 3.75
CA TYR A 30 -5.36 -2.47 3.03
C TYR A 30 -4.56 -3.39 2.11
N TYR A 31 -4.34 -2.95 0.88
CA TYR A 31 -3.57 -3.68 -0.13
C TYR A 31 -2.47 -2.79 -0.66
N LEU A 32 -1.25 -3.32 -0.70
CA LEU A 32 -0.18 -2.72 -1.46
C LEU A 32 0.02 -3.52 -2.75
N THR A 33 -0.12 -2.84 -3.87
CA THR A 33 0.09 -3.39 -5.21
C THR A 33 1.34 -2.79 -5.83
N ASN A 34 1.71 -3.20 -7.04
CA ASN A 34 2.77 -2.55 -7.80
C ASN A 34 2.50 -1.06 -8.12
N PHE A 35 1.25 -0.61 -8.12
CA PHE A 35 0.88 0.72 -8.61
C PHE A 35 0.17 1.59 -7.59
N ARG A 36 -0.38 1.01 -6.53
CA ARG A 36 -1.25 1.73 -5.59
C ARG A 36 -1.31 1.07 -4.21
N LEU A 37 -1.49 1.91 -3.20
CA LEU A 37 -2.04 1.53 -1.90
C LEU A 37 -3.56 1.64 -2.00
N VAL A 38 -4.28 0.61 -1.59
CA VAL A 38 -5.74 0.53 -1.68
C VAL A 38 -6.30 0.26 -0.31
N GLU A 39 -7.26 1.09 0.11
CA GLU A 39 -8.12 0.80 1.23
C GLU A 39 -9.47 0.33 0.71
N THR A 40 -9.95 -0.77 1.26
CA THR A 40 -11.30 -1.29 1.02
C THR A 40 -12.05 -1.38 2.34
N ASN A 41 -13.37 -1.23 2.31
CA ASN A 41 -14.25 -1.44 3.44
C ASN A 41 -15.41 -2.32 2.98
N LYS A 42 -15.61 -3.47 3.63
CA LYS A 42 -16.64 -4.47 3.27
C LYS A 42 -16.63 -4.82 1.77
N GLY A 43 -15.43 -4.97 1.22
CA GLY A 43 -15.21 -5.33 -0.19
C GLY A 43 -15.32 -4.17 -1.19
N LYS A 44 -15.68 -2.95 -0.76
CA LYS A 44 -15.71 -1.76 -1.62
C LYS A 44 -14.42 -0.96 -1.50
N ILE A 45 -13.86 -0.49 -2.60
CA ILE A 45 -12.72 0.43 -2.57
C ILE A 45 -13.19 1.78 -2.04
N VAL A 46 -12.54 2.27 -0.99
CA VAL A 46 -12.85 3.57 -0.37
C VAL A 46 -11.74 4.59 -0.58
N LYS A 47 -10.49 4.15 -0.74
CA LYS A 47 -9.36 5.03 -1.01
C LYS A 47 -8.30 4.34 -1.85
N GLN A 48 -7.68 5.09 -2.75
CA GLN A 48 -6.54 4.65 -3.55
C GLN A 48 -5.48 5.74 -3.58
N ILE A 49 -4.23 5.36 -3.37
CA ILE A 49 -3.07 6.25 -3.46
C ILE A 49 -2.13 5.65 -4.48
N PRO A 50 -1.84 6.33 -5.59
CA PRO A 50 -0.90 5.82 -6.58
C PRO A 50 0.51 5.81 -6.01
N ARG A 51 1.27 4.74 -6.26
CA ARG A 51 2.66 4.59 -5.82
C ARG A 51 3.61 5.55 -6.52
N SER A 52 3.20 6.07 -7.69
CA SER A 52 3.96 7.08 -8.42
C SER A 52 4.23 8.35 -7.61
N ILE A 53 3.43 8.68 -6.58
CA ILE A 53 3.72 9.84 -5.72
C ILE A 53 4.99 9.65 -4.88
N PHE A 54 5.41 8.40 -4.66
CA PHE A 54 6.62 8.06 -3.91
C PHE A 54 7.86 8.02 -4.81
N LYS A 55 7.74 8.09 -6.15
CA LYS A 55 8.82 8.12 -7.17
C LYS A 55 10.16 7.51 -6.71
N GLY A 56 10.18 6.20 -6.46
CA GLY A 56 11.41 5.45 -6.13
C GLY A 56 12.00 5.68 -4.74
N ARG A 57 11.32 6.44 -3.89
CA ARG A 57 11.65 6.55 -2.47
C ARG A 57 11.00 5.39 -1.72
N THR A 58 11.70 4.87 -0.72
CA THR A 58 11.19 3.75 0.07
C THR A 58 9.97 4.20 0.87
N ILE A 59 8.89 3.40 0.86
CA ILE A 59 7.65 3.72 1.58
C ILE A 59 7.92 3.98 3.07
N SER A 60 8.91 3.28 3.65
CA SER A 60 9.35 3.46 5.04
C SER A 60 9.65 4.92 5.41
N GLN A 61 10.17 5.73 4.49
CA GLN A 61 10.45 7.16 4.71
C GLN A 61 9.17 7.99 4.94
N PHE A 62 8.02 7.47 4.54
CA PHE A 62 6.72 8.13 4.63
C PHE A 62 5.79 7.41 5.60
N LEU A 63 6.32 6.56 6.48
CA LEU A 63 5.55 5.95 7.55
C LEU A 63 5.68 6.79 8.81
N GLN A 64 4.55 7.23 9.35
CA GLN A 64 4.46 7.67 10.74
C GLN A 64 4.01 6.47 11.58
N ILE A 65 4.90 5.98 12.43
CA ILE A 65 4.67 4.85 13.32
C ILE A 65 4.62 5.38 14.75
N SER A 66 3.58 5.03 15.50
CA SER A 66 3.41 5.44 16.89
C SER A 66 2.98 4.26 17.73
N GLU A 67 3.68 4.01 18.83
CA GLU A 67 3.33 2.95 19.77
C GLU A 67 1.94 3.19 20.36
N VAL A 68 1.15 2.13 20.48
CA VAL A 68 -0.10 2.15 21.22
C VAL A 68 0.18 1.69 22.64
N PRO A 69 -0.24 2.45 23.68
CA PRO A 69 -0.07 2.04 25.06
C PRO A 69 -0.57 0.62 25.28
N MET A 70 0.26 -0.23 25.89
CA MET A 70 -0.06 -1.65 26.10
C MET A 70 -1.37 -1.80 26.90
N PHE A 71 -2.37 -2.45 26.28
CA PHE A 71 -3.59 -2.88 26.96
C PHE A 71 -3.56 -4.41 27.11
N LYS A 72 -3.19 -4.91 28.30
CA LYS A 72 -3.27 -6.31 28.78
C LYS A 72 -2.67 -7.44 27.94
N SER A 73 -2.37 -7.24 26.65
CA SER A 73 -1.72 -8.22 25.79
C SER A 73 -0.23 -7.92 25.69
N ASN A 74 0.62 -8.93 25.86
CA ASN A 74 2.07 -8.87 25.60
C ASN A 74 2.41 -8.76 24.10
N VAL A 75 1.57 -8.08 23.32
CA VAL A 75 1.76 -7.89 21.88
C VAL A 75 1.90 -6.39 21.64
N GLU A 76 3.06 -5.99 21.16
CA GLU A 76 3.35 -4.62 20.75
C GLU A 76 2.47 -4.23 19.56
N MET A 77 1.78 -3.11 19.72
CA MET A 77 0.84 -2.58 18.75
C MET A 77 1.25 -1.17 18.36
N TYR A 78 1.15 -0.86 17.07
CA TYR A 78 1.59 0.41 16.51
C TYR A 78 0.49 0.98 15.62
N THR A 79 0.19 2.27 15.79
CA THR A 79 -0.58 3.01 14.79
C THR A 79 0.35 3.36 13.64
N VAL A 80 -0.05 3.03 12.41
CA VAL A 80 0.74 3.30 11.22
C VAL A 80 -0.05 4.23 10.29
N LYS A 81 0.58 5.32 9.87
CA LYS A 81 0.03 6.24 8.86
C LYS A 81 1.03 6.39 7.72
N VAL A 82 0.51 6.54 6.50
CA VAL A 82 1.26 6.87 5.30
C VAL A 82 1.14 8.37 5.05
N LEU A 83 2.28 9.04 4.91
CA LEU A 83 2.39 10.48 4.73
C LEU A 83 2.57 10.84 3.26
N ASP A 84 2.15 12.06 2.91
CA ASP A 84 2.35 12.64 1.60
C ASP A 84 3.81 13.05 1.42
N PRO A 85 4.50 12.56 0.37
CA PRO A 85 5.92 12.83 0.19
C PRO A 85 6.29 14.29 -0.16
N LYS A 86 5.30 15.15 -0.41
CA LYS A 86 5.47 16.58 -0.71
C LYS A 86 5.02 17.47 0.46
N SER A 87 3.86 17.17 1.05
CA SER A 87 3.24 18.02 2.07
C SER A 87 3.41 17.51 3.50
N GLY A 88 3.78 16.25 3.70
CA GLY A 88 3.82 15.62 5.02
C GLY A 88 2.45 15.30 5.62
N ASN A 89 1.35 15.64 4.93
CA ASN A 89 -0.01 15.36 5.37
C ASN A 89 -0.30 13.86 5.37
N VAL A 90 -1.26 13.42 6.19
CA VAL A 90 -1.66 12.01 6.24
C VAL A 90 -2.44 11.64 4.97
N LEU A 91 -1.86 10.75 4.15
CA LEU A 91 -2.54 10.16 3.01
C LEU A 91 -3.39 8.96 3.39
N MET A 92 -2.94 8.11 4.31
CA MET A 92 -3.71 6.93 4.73
C MET A 92 -3.42 6.60 6.17
N ASN A 93 -4.46 6.22 6.92
CA ASN A 93 -4.29 5.64 8.24
C ASN A 93 -4.49 4.12 8.10
N LEU A 94 -3.44 3.34 8.34
CA LEU A 94 -3.47 1.87 8.26
C LEU A 94 -3.95 1.23 9.57
N GLY A 95 -4.38 2.06 10.53
CA GLY A 95 -4.85 1.64 11.83
C GLY A 95 -3.74 1.05 12.71
N THR A 96 -4.16 0.23 13.66
CA THR A 96 -3.27 -0.42 14.61
C THR A 96 -2.77 -1.77 14.10
N ASN A 97 -1.46 -1.98 14.14
CA ASN A 97 -0.75 -3.11 13.54
C ASN A 97 0.26 -3.71 14.53
N GLN A 98 0.40 -5.03 14.53
CA GLN A 98 1.43 -5.72 15.32
C GLN A 98 2.83 -5.48 14.75
N GLY A 99 3.84 -5.48 15.62
CA GLY A 99 5.25 -5.26 15.27
C GLY A 99 5.75 -6.00 14.02
N PRO A 100 5.56 -7.33 13.87
CA PRO A 100 6.03 -8.07 12.69
C PRO A 100 5.47 -7.53 11.36
N SER A 101 4.27 -6.99 11.40
CA SER A 101 3.64 -6.42 10.21
C SER A 101 4.11 -5.01 9.88
N VAL A 102 4.46 -4.24 10.91
CA VAL A 102 5.10 -2.94 10.72
C VAL A 102 6.46 -3.17 10.07
N LYS A 103 7.26 -4.11 10.58
CA LYS A 103 8.55 -4.50 9.99
C LYS A 103 8.41 -4.96 8.53
N ALA A 104 7.39 -5.76 8.23
CA ALA A 104 7.13 -6.18 6.86
C ALA A 104 6.83 -4.97 5.95
N LEU A 105 6.09 -3.97 6.43
CA LEU A 105 5.80 -2.73 5.69
C LEU A 105 7.04 -1.85 5.52
N GLU A 106 7.90 -1.77 6.53
CA GLU A 106 9.16 -1.02 6.48
C GLU A 106 10.18 -1.64 5.51
N SER A 107 10.18 -2.97 5.37
CA SER A 107 11.06 -3.70 4.46
C SER A 107 10.70 -3.56 2.97
N ILE A 108 9.59 -2.90 2.65
CA ILE A 108 9.12 -2.78 1.27
C ILE A 108 10.00 -1.79 0.52
N GLN A 109 10.86 -2.33 -0.33
CA GLN A 109 11.64 -1.55 -1.28
C GLN A 109 10.75 -1.09 -2.43
N GLU A 110 10.82 0.21 -2.75
CA GLU A 110 9.99 0.77 -3.80
C GLU A 110 10.55 0.41 -5.17
N SER A 111 9.79 -0.38 -5.93
CA SER A 111 9.99 -0.56 -7.36
C SER A 111 8.96 0.27 -8.12
N PHE A 112 9.41 1.06 -9.10
CA PHE A 112 8.56 1.90 -9.94
C PHE A 112 8.16 1.15 -11.21
N TYR A 113 6.87 0.95 -11.43
CA TYR A 113 6.34 0.18 -12.55
C TYR A 113 5.47 1.07 -13.45
N CYS A 114 5.57 0.85 -14.76
CA CYS A 114 4.70 1.48 -15.74
C CYS A 114 3.27 0.98 -15.56
N GLN A 115 2.32 1.89 -15.31
CA GLN A 115 0.91 1.54 -15.13
C GLN A 115 0.24 0.96 -16.39
N TYR A 116 0.84 1.16 -17.57
CA TYR A 116 0.27 0.71 -18.84
C TYR A 116 0.75 -0.69 -19.24
N CYS A 117 2.04 -0.97 -19.11
CA CYS A 117 2.62 -2.26 -19.55
C CYS A 117 3.23 -3.11 -18.42
N GLY A 118 3.22 -2.62 -17.18
CA GLY A 118 3.73 -3.33 -16.01
C GLY A 118 5.26 -3.45 -15.94
N ARG A 119 6.01 -2.88 -16.89
CA ARG A 119 7.48 -2.89 -16.87
C ARG A 119 8.02 -2.10 -15.68
N LYS A 120 9.00 -2.65 -14.97
CA LYS A 120 9.82 -1.89 -14.00
C LYS A 120 10.67 -0.84 -14.73
N ASN A 121 10.65 0.40 -14.25
CA ASN A 121 11.46 1.50 -14.76
C ASN A 121 12.29 2.12 -13.64
N ASP A 122 13.31 2.88 -14.02
CA ASP A 122 14.04 3.71 -13.08
C ASP A 122 13.11 4.83 -12.57
N PRO A 123 13.13 5.17 -11.27
CA PRO A 123 12.29 6.24 -10.72
C PRO A 123 12.49 7.63 -11.35
N SER A 124 13.65 7.89 -11.93
CA SER A 124 13.97 9.12 -12.65
C SER A 124 13.46 9.11 -14.10
N SER A 125 12.97 7.97 -14.60
CA SER A 125 12.46 7.84 -15.96
C SER A 125 11.16 8.63 -16.14
N ALA A 126 11.15 9.55 -17.11
CA ALA A 126 9.93 10.23 -17.56
C ALA A 126 9.10 9.39 -18.54
N VAL A 127 9.72 8.40 -19.19
CA VAL A 127 9.09 7.57 -20.23
C VAL A 127 9.38 6.10 -19.96
N CYS A 128 8.41 5.23 -20.26
CA CYS A 128 8.57 3.79 -20.10
C CYS A 128 9.55 3.23 -21.14
N SER A 129 10.61 2.61 -20.64
CA SER A 129 11.62 1.88 -21.41
C SER A 129 11.10 0.76 -22.31
N ASN A 130 9.86 0.31 -22.10
CA ASN A 130 9.26 -0.79 -22.86
C ASN A 130 8.13 -0.36 -23.80
N CYS A 131 7.26 0.56 -23.39
CA CYS A 131 6.07 0.92 -24.17
C CYS A 131 5.99 2.40 -24.60
N GLY A 132 6.98 3.22 -24.24
CA GLY A 132 7.01 4.64 -24.61
C GLY A 132 5.98 5.53 -23.89
N ALA A 133 5.16 4.97 -22.98
CA ALA A 133 4.19 5.75 -22.23
C ALA A 133 4.86 6.72 -21.24
N ASN A 134 4.21 7.86 -20.99
CA ASN A 134 4.62 8.83 -19.97
C ASN A 134 4.37 8.26 -18.55
N LEU A 135 5.35 8.44 -17.65
CA LEU A 135 5.43 7.80 -16.32
C LEU A 135 5.15 8.73 -15.12
#